data_AF-A0A8T3PKI1-F1
#
_entry.id   AF-A0A8T3PKI1-F1
#
_cell.length_a   1.000
_cell.length_b   1.000
_cell.length_c   1.000
_cell.angle_alpha   90.00
_cell.angle_beta   90.00
_cell.angle_gamma   90.00
#
_symmetry.space_group_name_H-M   'P 1'
#
loop_
_entity.id
_entity.type
_entity.pdbx_description
1 polymer ?
#
loop_
_entity_poly.entity_id
_entity_poly.type
_entity_poly.pdbx_seq_one_letter_code
_entity_poly.pdbx_strand_id
1 'polypeptide(L)'
;MSAMPMNWSHDVVHRSVEIRALVASNEVPVAIKKAMDFVRDFSKRYEDEVESTVMSMEWRQIEDGYRSEQIDFAQASAARKKLARQLLGLIRAVEDGLREELRHA
;
A
#
# COMPACT_ATOMS: atom_id res chain seq x y z
N MET A 1 24.87 1.09 -18.05
CA MET A 1 23.56 1.69 -18.32
C MET A 1 22.57 0.55 -18.52
N SER A 2 21.83 0.16 -17.49
CA SER A 2 20.81 -0.90 -17.63
C SER A 2 19.51 -0.27 -18.05
N ALA A 3 19.11 -0.50 -19.30
CA ALA A 3 17.74 -0.25 -19.75
C ALA A 3 16.80 -1.09 -18.86
N MET A 4 15.87 -0.43 -18.17
CA MET A 4 14.81 -1.13 -17.46
C MET A 4 14.01 -1.96 -18.49
N PRO A 5 13.79 -3.27 -18.26
CA PRO A 5 13.05 -4.09 -19.21
C PRO A 5 11.63 -3.51 -19.36
N MET A 6 11.17 -3.34 -20.60
CA MET A 6 9.88 -2.72 -20.95
C MET A 6 8.68 -3.24 -20.12
N ASN A 7 8.72 -4.49 -19.65
CA ASN A 7 7.70 -5.09 -18.78
C ASN A 7 7.57 -4.44 -17.40
N TRP A 8 8.65 -3.88 -16.85
CA TRP A 8 8.66 -3.41 -15.46
C TRP A 8 7.78 -2.19 -15.25
N SER A 9 7.80 -1.23 -16.19
CA SER A 9 6.94 -0.04 -16.13
C SER A 9 5.45 -0.39 -16.22
N HIS A 10 5.10 -1.37 -17.05
CA HIS A 10 3.73 -1.86 -17.20
C HIS A 10 3.26 -2.59 -15.94
N ASP A 11 4.13 -3.42 -15.33
CA ASP A 11 3.82 -4.15 -14.10
C ASP A 11 3.59 -3.21 -12.91
N VAL A 12 4.41 -2.16 -12.76
CA VAL A 12 4.22 -1.13 -11.72
C VAL A 12 2.86 -0.46 -11.87
N VAL A 13 2.53 0.03 -13.07
CA VAL A 13 1.26 0.74 -13.31
C VAL A 13 0.09 -0.19 -13.08
N HIS A 14 0.10 -1.40 -13.62
CA HIS A 14 -0.98 -2.37 -13.45
C HIS A 14 -1.25 -2.69 -11.98
N ARG A 15 -0.20 -3.01 -11.21
CA ARG A 15 -0.33 -3.37 -9.79
C ARG A 15 -0.77 -2.18 -8.93
N SER A 16 -0.29 -0.98 -9.24
CA SER A 16 -0.71 0.23 -8.53
C SER A 16 -2.22 0.51 -8.75
N VAL A 17 -2.71 0.33 -9.97
CA VAL A 17 -4.13 0.50 -10.33
C VAL A 17 -4.98 -0.57 -9.64
N GLU A 18 -4.52 -1.82 -9.61
CA GLU A 18 -5.20 -2.90 -8.92
C GLU A 18 -5.37 -2.61 -7.41
N ILE A 19 -4.32 -2.15 -6.75
CA ILE A 19 -4.38 -1.79 -5.32
C ILE A 19 -5.38 -0.65 -5.08
N ARG A 20 -5.36 0.39 -5.93
CA ARG A 20 -6.32 1.51 -5.85
C ARG A 20 -7.76 1.05 -6.04
N ALA A 21 -8.01 0.13 -6.97
CA ALA A 21 -9.33 -0.44 -7.20
C ALA A 21 -9.82 -1.23 -5.97
N LEU A 22 -8.96 -2.03 -5.34
CA LEU A 22 -9.30 -2.75 -4.11
C LEU A 22 -9.63 -1.80 -2.95
N VAL A 23 -8.88 -0.70 -2.80
CA VAL A 23 -9.22 0.33 -1.82
C VAL A 23 -10.58 0.96 -2.11
N ALA A 24 -10.86 1.29 -3.38
CA ALA A 24 -12.14 1.87 -3.78
C ALA A 24 -13.33 0.91 -3.55
N SER A 25 -13.11 -0.40 -3.73
CA SER A 25 -14.09 -1.45 -3.46
C SER A 25 -14.16 -1.88 -1.99
N ASN A 26 -13.44 -1.19 -1.09
CA ASN A 26 -13.38 -1.50 0.34
C ASN A 26 -12.82 -2.91 0.67
N GLU A 27 -12.02 -3.48 -0.24
CA GLU A 27 -11.27 -4.73 -0.04
C GLU A 27 -9.91 -4.47 0.62
N VAL A 28 -9.92 -3.74 1.74
CA VAL A 28 -8.71 -3.25 2.43
C VAL A 28 -7.69 -4.34 2.79
N PRO A 29 -8.07 -5.54 3.31
CA PRO A 29 -7.10 -6.59 3.61
C PRO A 29 -6.31 -7.06 2.39
N VAL A 30 -7.00 -7.21 1.25
CA VAL A 30 -6.39 -7.66 -0.01
C VAL A 30 -5.49 -6.55 -0.56
N ALA A 31 -5.96 -5.30 -0.48
CA ALA A 31 -5.17 -4.13 -0.87
C ALA A 31 -3.85 -4.05 -0.09
N ILE A 32 -3.87 -4.26 1.23
CA ILE A 32 -2.67 -4.24 2.08
C ILE A 32 -1.68 -5.32 1.64
N LYS A 33 -2.13 -6.57 1.44
CA LYS A 33 -1.25 -7.64 0.98
C LYS A 33 -0.56 -7.30 -0.33
N LYS A 34 -1.34 -6.84 -1.32
CA LYS A 34 -0.79 -6.45 -2.63
C LYS A 34 0.13 -5.24 -2.55
N ALA A 35 -0.14 -4.30 -1.65
CA ALA A 35 0.73 -3.17 -1.40
C ALA A 35 2.07 -3.59 -0.77
N MET A 36 2.07 -4.52 0.18
CA MET A 36 3.32 -5.06 0.73
C MET A 36 4.15 -5.75 -0.36
N ASP A 37 3.52 -6.56 -1.20
CA ASP A 37 4.20 -7.18 -2.35
C ASP A 37 4.71 -6.12 -3.33
N PHE A 38 3.94 -5.06 -3.57
CA PHE A 38 4.33 -3.96 -4.47
C PHE A 38 5.53 -3.17 -3.92
N VAL A 39 5.51 -2.83 -2.63
CA VAL A 39 6.61 -2.14 -1.96
C VAL A 39 7.88 -3.00 -1.99
N ARG A 40 7.79 -4.30 -1.65
CA ARG A 40 8.93 -5.22 -1.71
C ARG A 40 9.55 -5.29 -3.11
N ASP A 41 8.71 -5.32 -4.14
CA ASP A 41 9.18 -5.56 -5.50
C ASP A 41 9.68 -4.28 -6.20
N PHE A 42 9.28 -3.09 -5.73
CA PHE A 42 9.53 -1.83 -6.43
C PHE A 42 10.14 -0.71 -5.59
N SER A 43 9.99 -0.71 -4.27
CA SER A 43 10.67 0.28 -3.44
C SER A 43 12.11 -0.13 -3.17
N LYS A 44 13.01 0.86 -3.16
CA LYS A 44 14.39 0.72 -2.65
C LYS A 44 14.57 1.37 -1.28
N ARG A 45 13.51 1.95 -0.73
CA ARG A 45 13.53 2.68 0.54
C ARG A 45 13.09 1.73 1.64
N TYR A 46 13.96 1.54 2.62
CA TYR A 46 13.66 0.71 3.79
C TYR A 46 12.45 1.23 4.56
N GLU A 47 12.27 2.56 4.56
CA GLU A 47 11.16 3.23 5.21
C GLU A 47 9.80 2.78 4.64
N ASP A 48 9.70 2.59 3.32
CA ASP A 48 8.47 2.16 2.67
C ASP A 48 8.11 0.71 3.07
N GLU A 49 9.12 -0.17 3.17
CA GLU A 49 8.92 -1.56 3.63
C GLU A 49 8.43 -1.61 5.08
N VAL A 50 9.04 -0.82 5.96
CA VAL A 50 8.62 -0.67 7.35
C VAL A 50 7.20 -0.15 7.43
N GLU A 51 6.87 0.90 6.67
CA GLU A 51 5.53 1.49 6.63
C GLU A 51 4.49 0.45 6.20
N SER A 52 4.75 -0.31 5.14
CA SER A 52 3.85 -1.38 4.67
C SER A 52 3.58 -2.45 5.74
N THR A 53 4.61 -2.78 6.54
CA THR A 53 4.50 -3.75 7.64
C THR A 53 3.68 -3.19 8.79
N VAL A 54 3.95 -1.94 9.20
CA VAL A 54 3.20 -1.24 10.25
C VAL A 54 1.73 -1.17 9.87
N MET A 55 1.40 -0.82 8.63
CA MET A 55 0.03 -0.76 8.15
C MET A 55 -0.71 -2.11 8.25
N SER A 56 -0.02 -3.22 7.95
CA SER A 56 -0.57 -4.56 8.13
C SER A 56 -0.86 -4.88 9.60
N MET A 57 0.02 -4.45 10.50
CA MET A 57 -0.19 -4.59 11.95
C MET A 57 -1.35 -3.71 12.44
N GLU A 58 -1.45 -2.46 11.97
CA GLU A 58 -2.55 -1.55 12.31
C GLU A 58 -3.91 -2.12 11.89
N TRP A 59 -4.00 -2.71 10.68
CA TRP A 59 -5.22 -3.41 10.25
C TRP A 59 -5.62 -4.50 11.25
N ARG A 60 -4.67 -5.35 11.64
CA ARG A 60 -4.93 -6.42 12.60
C ARG A 60 -5.42 -5.88 13.94
N GLN A 61 -4.80 -4.82 14.45
CA GLN A 61 -5.22 -4.18 15.70
C GLN A 61 -6.64 -3.61 15.63
N ILE A 62 -7.01 -3.00 14.49
CA ILE A 62 -8.38 -2.50 14.26
C ILE A 62 -9.38 -3.66 14.29
N GLU A 63 -9.10 -4.75 13.58
CA GLU A 63 -10.00 -5.91 13.52
C GLU A 63 -10.12 -6.63 14.86
N ASP A 64 -9.01 -6.80 15.58
CA ASP A 64 -9.01 -7.42 16.91
C ASP A 64 -9.75 -6.54 17.92
N GLY A 65 -9.56 -5.23 17.88
CA GLY A 65 -10.29 -4.27 18.73
C GLY A 65 -11.79 -4.26 18.45
N TYR A 66 -12.19 -4.33 17.17
CA TYR A 66 -13.60 -4.39 16.80
C TYR A 66 -14.24 -5.72 17.22
N ARG A 67 -13.56 -6.86 16.98
CA ARG A 67 -14.04 -8.19 17.35
C ARG A 67 -14.18 -8.39 18.86
N SER A 68 -13.28 -7.77 19.63
CA SER A 68 -13.30 -7.80 21.09
C SER A 68 -14.17 -6.71 21.72
N GLU A 69 -14.94 -5.97 20.91
CA GLU A 69 -15.84 -4.90 21.35
C GLU A 69 -15.12 -3.75 22.11
N GLN A 70 -13.80 -3.61 21.93
CA GLN A 70 -13.01 -2.51 22.50
C GLN A 70 -13.23 -1.20 21.75
N ILE A 71 -13.56 -1.28 20.46
CA ILE A 71 -13.94 -0.14 19.63
C ILE A 71 -15.28 -0.44 18.95
N ASP A 72 -16.09 0.60 18.77
CA ASP A 72 -17.36 0.48 18.08
C ASP A 72 -17.20 0.44 16.54
N PHE A 73 -18.31 0.20 15.85
CA PHE A 73 -18.33 0.18 14.39
C PHE A 73 -17.87 1.50 13.75
N ALA A 74 -18.26 2.65 14.31
CA ALA A 74 -17.93 3.96 13.74
C ALA A 74 -16.43 4.26 13.87
N GLN A 75 -15.83 3.92 15.02
CA GLN A 75 -14.40 3.99 15.28
C GLN A 75 -13.62 3.06 14.36
N ALA A 76 -14.05 1.79 14.25
CA ALA A 76 -13.43 0.83 13.33
C ALA A 76 -13.52 1.33 11.88
N SER A 77 -14.69 1.77 11.44
CA SER A 77 -14.90 2.31 10.08
C SER A 77 -13.99 3.52 9.79
N ALA A 78 -13.87 4.45 10.75
CA ALA A 78 -12.99 5.61 10.61
C ALA A 78 -11.51 5.21 10.53
N ALA A 79 -11.08 4.27 11.36
CA ALA A 79 -9.71 3.75 11.37
C ALA A 79 -9.38 3.02 10.05
N ARG A 80 -10.27 2.15 9.56
CA ARG A 80 -10.12 1.48 8.25
C ARG A 80 -10.00 2.49 7.10
N LYS A 81 -10.83 3.54 7.09
CA LYS A 81 -10.75 4.62 6.08
C LYS A 81 -9.45 5.44 6.18
N LYS A 82 -8.91 5.60 7.39
CA LYS A 82 -7.61 6.26 7.58
C LYS A 82 -6.50 5.38 7.00
N LEU A 83 -6.48 4.10 7.35
CA LEU A 83 -5.50 3.14 6.84
C LEU A 83 -5.54 3.02 5.32
N ALA A 84 -6.74 2.95 4.73
CA ALA A 84 -6.91 2.95 3.27
C ALA A 84 -6.27 4.18 2.60
N ARG A 85 -6.37 5.37 3.21
CA ARG A 85 -5.74 6.59 2.68
C ARG A 85 -4.22 6.57 2.84
N GLN A 86 -3.72 6.07 3.96
CA GLN A 86 -2.28 5.86 4.16
C GLN A 86 -1.73 4.89 3.10
N LEU A 87 -2.47 3.83 2.76
CA LEU A 87 -2.08 2.87 1.73
C LEU A 87 -1.90 3.55 0.37
N LEU A 88 -2.87 4.37 -0.02
CA LEU A 88 -2.80 5.13 -1.27
C LEU A 88 -1.62 6.13 -1.27
N GLY A 89 -1.30 6.71 -0.11
CA GLY A 89 -0.13 7.55 0.07
C GLY A 89 1.17 6.80 -0.17
N LEU A 90 1.33 5.62 0.44
CA LEU A 90 2.50 4.77 0.28
C LEU A 90 2.70 4.33 -1.18
N ILE A 91 1.64 3.87 -1.86
CA ILE A 91 1.73 3.49 -3.28
C ILE A 91 2.20 4.66 -4.15
N ARG A 92 1.68 5.87 -3.88
CA ARG A 92 2.12 7.07 -4.58
C ARG A 92 3.58 7.41 -4.27
N ALA A 93 4.01 7.30 -3.03
CA ALA A 93 5.40 7.57 -2.63
C ALA A 93 6.39 6.67 -3.36
N VAL A 94 6.07 5.38 -3.47
CA VAL A 94 6.86 4.42 -4.26
C VAL A 94 6.89 4.84 -5.73
N GLU A 95 5.73 5.09 -6.36
CA GLU A 95 5.68 5.53 -7.78
C GLU A 95 6.50 6.81 -8.04
N ASP A 96 6.41 7.79 -7.15
CA ASP A 96 7.14 9.04 -7.28
C ASP A 96 8.66 8.81 -7.11
N GLY A 97 9.07 7.91 -6.21
CA GLY A 97 10.46 7.45 -6.10
C GLY A 97 10.97 6.80 -7.39
N LEU A 98 10.17 5.93 -8.03
CA LEU A 98 10.56 5.30 -9.29
C LEU A 98 10.67 6.30 -10.44
N ARG A 99 9.77 7.29 -10.50
CA ARG A 99 9.81 8.36 -11.51
C ARG A 99 11.05 9.22 -11.36
N GLU A 100 11.46 9.51 -10.13
CA GLU A 100 12.69 10.25 -9.83
C GLU A 100 13.91 9.48 -10.33
N GLU A 101 14.00 8.18 -10.07
CA GLU A 101 15.09 7.34 -10.58
C GLU A 101 15.18 7.36 -12.11
N LEU A 102 14.05 7.26 -12.82
CA LEU A 102 14.01 7.30 -14.28
C LEU A 102 14.47 8.65 -14.86
N ARG A 103 14.33 9.76 -14.12
CA ARG A 103 14.84 11.07 -14.54
C ARG A 103 16.35 11.20 -14.38
N HIS A 104 16.95 10.38 -13.51
CA HIS A 104 18.38 10.43 -13.18
C HIS A 104 19.19 9.25 -13.77
N ALA A 105 18.54 8.34 -14.50
CA ALA A 105 19.14 7.19 -15.18
C ALA A 105 19.51 7.50 -16.65
#